data_AF-A0AAD8SFW1-F1
#
_entry.id   AF-A0AAD8SFW1-F1
#
_cell.length_a   1.000
_cell.length_b   1.000
_cell.length_c   1.000
_cell.angle_alpha   90.00
_cell.angle_beta   90.00
_cell.angle_gamma   90.00
#
_symmetry.space_group_name_H-M   'P 1'
#
loop_
_entity.id
_entity.type
_entity.pdbx_description
1 polymer ?
#
loop_
_entity_poly.entity_id
_entity_poly.type
_entity_poly.pdbx_seq_one_letter_code
_entity_poly.pdbx_strand_id
1 'polypeptide(L)'
;MASPDSGRTPAQGAEDASASPWPLRKLQSFAPGLWSQCKAYEDVFVESAKVTISDALVLASEHQAEAVGCATVAGFIFLKGPRRFLYRNTLGRFKTEKDLLNDVEESMIEYKTSIQNLRKNSKYTLDKVVIGESDLQRGRTDLRSTGKQIQSVIGSIYKAESTAAGLMDRLRTIPTRQSLELRAEVASMASDLKKQRYVLEERVNQISEYGVRV
;
A
#
# COMPACT_ATOMS: atom_id res chain seq x y z
N MET A 1 29.96 -15.66 -51.99
CA MET A 1 29.23 -16.32 -50.87
C MET A 1 29.94 -15.97 -49.59
N ALA A 2 29.18 -15.45 -48.63
CA ALA A 2 29.65 -14.75 -47.44
C ALA A 2 30.26 -15.69 -46.37
N SER A 3 31.24 -15.18 -45.63
CA SER A 3 31.73 -15.74 -44.36
C SER A 3 31.32 -14.85 -43.18
N PRO A 4 31.25 -15.42 -41.95
CA PRO A 4 30.57 -14.80 -40.83
C PRO A 4 31.49 -14.33 -39.69
N ASP A 5 30.93 -13.36 -38.96
CA ASP A 5 31.00 -13.08 -37.52
C ASP A 5 32.22 -12.46 -36.80
N SER A 6 31.82 -11.55 -35.90
CA SER A 6 32.45 -11.03 -34.68
C SER A 6 33.53 -9.93 -34.76
N GLY A 7 33.19 -8.78 -34.17
CA GLY A 7 34.17 -7.87 -33.58
C GLY A 7 33.83 -6.37 -33.65
N ARG A 8 32.80 -5.90 -32.93
CA ARG A 8 32.69 -4.47 -32.54
C ARG A 8 31.90 -4.28 -31.25
N THR A 9 32.60 -3.78 -30.24
CA THR A 9 32.10 -2.87 -29.20
C THR A 9 32.86 -1.54 -29.37
N PRO A 10 32.48 -0.39 -28.77
CA PRO A 10 31.35 -0.13 -27.89
C PRO A 10 30.51 1.10 -28.31
N ALA A 11 29.33 1.28 -27.71
CA ALA A 11 28.86 2.54 -27.12
C ALA A 11 27.36 2.44 -26.85
N GLN A 12 27.00 2.60 -25.58
CA GLN A 12 25.63 2.69 -25.10
C GLN A 12 24.84 3.70 -25.94
N GLY A 13 23.76 3.22 -26.56
CA GLY A 13 22.71 4.06 -27.09
C GLY A 13 22.06 4.80 -25.93
N ALA A 14 22.23 6.11 -25.93
CA ALA A 14 21.44 7.04 -25.14
C ALA A 14 20.02 7.09 -25.71
N GLU A 15 19.13 6.29 -25.14
CA GLU A 15 17.71 6.59 -25.16
C GLU A 15 17.43 7.42 -23.90
N ASP A 16 17.30 8.73 -24.09
CA ASP A 16 16.34 9.58 -23.38
C ASP A 16 16.34 10.97 -24.03
N ALA A 17 15.42 11.11 -24.99
CA ALA A 17 14.60 12.29 -25.22
C ALA A 17 15.22 13.66 -24.86
N SER A 18 16.25 14.08 -25.60
CA SER A 18 16.52 15.50 -25.80
C SER A 18 15.48 16.10 -26.73
N ALA A 19 14.32 16.44 -26.18
CA ALA A 19 13.35 17.31 -26.82
C ALA A 19 12.96 18.40 -25.80
N SER A 20 13.72 19.49 -25.77
CA SER A 20 13.21 20.78 -25.27
C SER A 20 12.86 21.64 -26.49
N PRO A 21 11.58 21.65 -26.92
CA PRO A 21 11.13 22.43 -28.06
C PRO A 21 11.04 23.91 -27.66
N TRP A 22 11.68 24.76 -28.45
CA TRP A 22 11.43 26.19 -28.67
C TRP A 22 10.14 26.74 -28.00
N PRO A 23 10.26 27.65 -27.01
CA PRO A 23 10.02 29.08 -27.30
C PRO A 23 10.88 30.08 -26.49
N LEU A 24 11.85 29.60 -25.68
CA LEU A 24 12.51 30.46 -24.68
C LEU A 24 13.58 31.42 -25.24
N ARG A 25 14.23 31.10 -26.38
CA ARG A 25 15.22 32.04 -26.99
C ARG A 25 14.59 33.30 -27.56
N LYS A 26 13.35 33.23 -28.09
CA LYS A 26 12.65 34.42 -28.60
C LYS A 26 12.26 35.36 -27.45
N LEU A 27 11.84 34.83 -26.31
CA LEU A 27 11.55 35.65 -25.12
C LEU A 27 12.79 36.38 -24.59
N GLN A 28 13.97 35.77 -24.69
CA GLN A 28 15.22 36.38 -24.22
C GLN A 28 15.65 37.60 -25.06
N SER A 29 15.35 37.63 -26.37
CA SER A 29 15.60 38.80 -27.22
C SER A 29 14.54 39.91 -27.08
N PHE A 30 13.32 39.59 -26.65
CA PHE A 30 12.27 40.59 -26.36
C PHE A 30 12.35 41.16 -24.94
N ALA A 31 13.04 40.46 -24.02
CA ALA A 31 13.15 40.83 -22.62
C ALA A 31 13.71 42.25 -22.37
N PRO A 32 14.81 42.73 -22.98
CA PRO A 32 15.37 44.03 -22.61
C PRO A 32 14.50 45.21 -23.06
N GLY A 33 13.84 45.12 -24.22
CA GLY A 33 12.98 46.18 -24.76
C GLY A 33 11.61 46.27 -24.08
N LEU A 34 11.01 45.13 -23.73
CA LEU A 34 9.77 45.11 -22.95
C LEU A 34 10.03 45.54 -21.50
N TRP A 35 11.16 45.14 -20.89
CA TRP A 35 11.52 45.61 -19.56
C TRP A 35 11.74 47.12 -19.54
N SER A 36 12.42 47.71 -20.52
CA SER A 36 12.58 49.17 -20.56
C SER A 36 11.27 49.91 -20.80
N GLN A 37 10.36 49.37 -21.62
CA GLN A 37 9.04 49.97 -21.86
C GLN A 37 8.09 49.79 -20.67
N CYS A 38 8.06 48.61 -20.04
CA CYS A 38 7.33 48.37 -18.79
C CYS A 38 7.88 49.23 -17.67
N LYS A 39 9.20 49.36 -17.56
CA LYS A 39 9.84 50.19 -16.54
C LYS A 39 9.58 51.67 -16.76
N ALA A 40 9.59 52.15 -18.02
CA ALA A 40 9.18 53.51 -18.34
C ALA A 40 7.69 53.76 -18.03
N TYR A 41 6.81 52.78 -18.31
CA TYR A 41 5.40 52.87 -17.94
C TYR A 41 5.17 52.81 -16.42
N GLU A 42 5.91 51.96 -15.71
CA GLU A 42 5.90 51.88 -14.25
C GLU A 42 6.44 53.17 -13.65
N ASP A 43 7.51 53.75 -14.18
CA ASP A 43 8.07 55.01 -13.70
C ASP A 43 7.09 56.17 -13.93
N VAL A 44 6.42 56.23 -15.09
CA VAL A 44 5.35 57.23 -15.35
C VAL A 44 4.13 56.98 -14.46
N PHE A 45 3.76 55.73 -14.20
CA PHE A 45 2.66 55.39 -13.30
C PHE A 45 3.00 55.71 -11.85
N VAL A 46 4.24 55.48 -11.43
CA VAL A 46 4.72 55.78 -10.08
C VAL A 46 4.90 57.27 -9.89
N GLU A 47 5.38 58.01 -10.90
CA GLU A 47 5.44 59.47 -10.85
C GLU A 47 4.05 60.08 -10.85
N SER A 48 3.13 59.62 -11.70
CA SER A 48 1.73 60.09 -11.68
C SER A 48 1.02 59.71 -10.40
N ALA A 49 1.19 58.48 -9.88
CA ALA A 49 0.66 58.09 -8.58
C ALA A 49 1.29 58.91 -7.45
N LYS A 50 2.59 59.19 -7.48
CA LYS A 50 3.27 60.02 -6.47
C LYS A 50 2.77 61.46 -6.51
N VAL A 51 2.57 62.03 -7.69
CA VAL A 51 1.99 63.37 -7.88
C VAL A 51 0.54 63.39 -7.40
N THR A 52 -0.25 62.37 -7.74
CA THR A 52 -1.64 62.26 -7.29
C THR A 52 -1.73 62.07 -5.77
N ILE A 53 -0.80 61.29 -5.19
CA ILE A 53 -0.70 61.09 -3.74
C ILE A 53 -0.22 62.36 -3.05
N SER A 54 0.72 63.12 -3.63
CA SER A 54 1.18 64.40 -3.06
C SER A 54 0.10 65.46 -3.14
N ASP A 55 -0.63 65.55 -4.24
CA ASP A 55 -1.77 66.47 -4.39
C ASP A 55 -2.93 66.07 -3.47
N ALA A 56 -3.20 64.77 -3.35
CA ALA A 56 -4.16 64.24 -2.40
C ALA A 56 -3.70 64.41 -0.94
N LEU A 57 -2.39 64.44 -0.67
CA LEU A 57 -1.83 64.70 0.66
C LEU A 57 -1.95 66.18 1.03
N VAL A 58 -1.73 67.08 0.07
CA VAL A 58 -1.97 68.52 0.22
C VAL A 58 -3.46 68.78 0.42
N LEU A 59 -4.34 68.14 -0.35
CA LEU A 59 -5.80 68.22 -0.16
C LEU A 59 -6.27 67.56 1.16
N ALA A 60 -5.65 66.46 1.57
CA ALA A 60 -5.91 65.81 2.85
C ALA A 60 -5.45 66.65 4.03
N SER A 61 -4.47 67.55 3.86
CA SER A 61 -4.04 68.47 4.92
C SER A 61 -5.12 69.51 5.27
N GLU A 62 -6.03 69.80 4.34
CA GLU A 62 -7.19 70.70 4.56
C GLU A 62 -8.37 70.00 5.24
N HIS A 63 -8.53 68.68 5.03
CA HIS A 63 -9.58 67.85 5.63
C HIS A 63 -9.00 66.60 6.33
N GLN A 64 -8.07 66.84 7.25
CA GLN A 64 -7.21 65.82 7.87
C GLN A 64 -7.98 64.69 8.58
N ALA A 65 -9.16 64.97 9.13
CA ALA A 65 -9.95 63.96 9.82
C ALA A 65 -10.69 63.01 8.84
N GLU A 66 -11.22 63.53 7.74
CA GLU A 66 -12.03 62.74 6.79
C GLU A 66 -11.15 61.95 5.83
N ALA A 67 -10.03 62.54 5.37
CA ALA A 67 -9.10 61.88 4.46
C ALA A 67 -8.39 60.68 5.11
N VAL A 68 -8.02 60.78 6.39
CA VAL A 68 -7.41 59.66 7.15
C VAL A 68 -8.43 58.53 7.37
N GLY A 69 -9.70 58.86 7.59
CA GLY A 69 -10.79 57.89 7.68
C GLY A 69 -11.00 57.13 6.36
N CYS A 70 -11.10 57.84 5.25
CA CYS A 70 -11.26 57.21 3.93
C CYS A 70 -10.05 56.37 3.52
N ALA A 71 -8.83 56.86 3.78
CA ALA A 71 -7.60 56.13 3.47
C ALA A 71 -7.44 54.84 4.28
N THR A 72 -7.84 54.85 5.56
CA THR A 72 -7.80 53.64 6.41
C THR A 72 -8.81 52.61 5.94
N VAL A 73 -10.07 52.98 5.69
CA VAL A 73 -11.10 52.06 5.19
C VAL A 73 -10.72 51.48 3.83
N ALA A 74 -10.22 52.30 2.90
CA ALA A 74 -9.70 51.83 1.61
C ALA A 74 -8.52 50.87 1.81
N GLY A 75 -7.61 51.18 2.73
CA GLY A 75 -6.50 50.30 3.11
C GLY A 75 -6.96 48.92 3.57
N PHE A 76 -8.02 48.83 4.39
CA PHE A 76 -8.57 47.55 4.84
C PHE A 76 -9.18 46.70 3.71
N ILE A 77 -9.68 47.34 2.64
CA ILE A 77 -10.30 46.67 1.49
C ILE A 77 -9.25 46.25 0.45
N PHE A 78 -8.30 47.14 0.13
CA PHE A 78 -7.32 46.93 -0.94
C PHE A 78 -6.13 46.05 -0.49
N LEU A 79 -5.73 46.10 0.77
CA LEU A 79 -4.62 45.29 1.28
C LEU A 79 -5.08 43.83 1.52
N LYS A 80 -4.32 42.88 0.97
CA LYS A 80 -4.64 41.43 1.01
C LYS A 80 -4.79 40.86 2.43
N GLY A 81 -3.97 41.32 3.38
CA GLY A 81 -4.01 40.85 4.78
C GLY A 81 -5.27 41.29 5.52
N PRO A 82 -5.52 42.61 5.64
CA PRO A 82 -6.71 43.16 6.26
C PRO A 82 -8.03 42.68 5.65
N ARG A 83 -8.08 42.52 4.32
CA ARG A 83 -9.24 41.95 3.62
C ARG A 83 -9.55 40.52 4.09
N ARG A 84 -8.53 39.67 4.26
CA ARG A 84 -8.68 38.30 4.78
C ARG A 84 -9.11 38.30 6.24
N PHE A 85 -8.61 39.24 7.04
CA PHE A 85 -9.04 39.43 8.43
C PHE A 85 -10.52 39.82 8.52
N LEU A 86 -10.97 40.80 7.71
CA LEU A 86 -12.38 41.18 7.63
C LEU A 86 -13.25 40.00 7.19
N TYR A 87 -12.90 39.31 6.10
CA TYR A 87 -13.68 38.17 5.62
C TYR A 87 -13.84 37.07 6.67
N ARG A 88 -12.77 36.78 7.41
CA ARG A 88 -12.77 35.74 8.45
C ARG A 88 -13.52 36.14 9.71
N ASN A 89 -13.60 37.44 10.02
CA ASN A 89 -14.27 37.95 11.23
C ASN A 89 -15.72 38.38 11.00
N THR A 90 -16.09 38.85 9.80
CA THR A 90 -17.44 39.36 9.51
C THR A 90 -18.28 38.39 8.69
N LEU A 91 -17.74 37.84 7.61
CA LEU A 91 -18.51 37.00 6.68
C LEU A 91 -18.76 35.57 7.19
N GLY A 92 -17.90 35.05 8.05
CA GLY A 92 -18.16 33.79 8.76
C GLY A 92 -19.33 33.84 9.74
N ARG A 93 -19.74 35.03 10.19
CA ARG A 93 -20.85 35.24 11.14
C ARG A 93 -22.21 35.42 10.46
N PHE A 94 -22.24 35.64 9.15
CA PHE A 94 -23.46 35.73 8.36
C PHE A 94 -23.94 34.39 7.80
N LYS A 95 -23.41 33.26 8.28
CA LYS A 95 -24.06 31.96 8.03
C LYS A 95 -25.48 32.04 8.59
N THR A 96 -26.47 31.89 7.73
CA THR A 96 -27.86 31.93 8.16
C THR A 96 -28.09 30.74 9.09
N GLU A 97 -28.97 30.88 10.08
CA GLU A 97 -29.38 29.75 10.95
C GLU A 97 -29.79 28.52 10.12
N LYS A 98 -30.42 28.76 8.96
CA LYS A 98 -30.78 27.73 7.97
C LYS A 98 -29.58 26.97 7.41
N ASP A 99 -28.47 27.64 7.13
CA ASP A 99 -27.26 27.01 6.59
C ASP A 99 -26.57 26.16 7.65
N LEU A 100 -26.57 26.61 8.91
CA LEU A 100 -26.04 25.85 10.05
C LEU A 100 -26.90 24.60 10.31
N LEU A 101 -28.23 24.72 10.24
CA LEU A 101 -29.12 23.58 10.39
C LEU A 101 -28.94 22.55 9.27
N ASN A 102 -28.78 23.00 8.02
CA ASN A 102 -28.53 22.12 6.88
C ASN A 102 -27.20 21.38 7.00
N ASP A 103 -26.13 22.06 7.43
CA ASP A 103 -24.80 21.46 7.71
C ASP A 103 -24.88 20.39 8.81
N VAL A 104 -25.62 20.68 9.89
CA VAL A 104 -25.86 19.71 10.97
C VAL A 104 -26.69 18.53 10.48
N GLU A 105 -27.73 18.75 9.66
CA GLU A 105 -28.56 17.68 9.10
C GLU A 105 -27.75 16.76 8.17
N GLU A 106 -26.93 17.33 7.29
CA GLU A 106 -26.01 16.58 6.43
C GLU A 106 -25.05 15.72 7.26
N SER A 107 -24.39 16.33 8.26
CA SER A 107 -23.48 15.60 9.15
C SER A 107 -24.19 14.49 9.94
N MET A 108 -25.46 14.68 10.31
CA MET A 108 -26.27 13.66 11.00
C MET A 108 -26.61 12.49 10.07
N ILE A 109 -26.94 12.75 8.80
CA ILE A 109 -27.21 11.72 7.80
C ILE A 109 -25.95 10.90 7.51
N GLU A 110 -24.80 11.57 7.33
CA GLU A 110 -23.50 10.91 7.15
C GLU A 110 -23.14 10.05 8.35
N TYR A 111 -23.32 10.59 9.56
CA TYR A 111 -23.05 9.87 10.81
C TYR A 111 -23.96 8.64 10.96
N LYS A 112 -25.26 8.77 10.67
CA LYS A 112 -26.22 7.66 10.71
C LYS A 112 -25.84 6.57 9.70
N THR A 113 -25.47 6.96 8.48
CA THR A 113 -25.01 6.04 7.43
C THR A 113 -23.73 5.32 7.85
N SER A 114 -22.79 6.04 8.46
CA SER A 114 -21.55 5.49 9.00
C SER A 114 -21.81 4.46 10.11
N ILE A 115 -22.74 4.74 11.03
CA ILE A 115 -23.16 3.78 12.07
C ILE A 115 -23.78 2.53 11.44
N GLN A 116 -24.65 2.68 10.43
CA GLN A 116 -25.27 1.54 9.76
C GLN A 116 -24.24 0.66 9.05
N ASN A 117 -23.29 1.28 8.35
CA ASN A 117 -22.18 0.58 7.71
C ASN A 117 -21.31 -0.14 8.74
N LEU A 118 -20.99 0.51 9.87
CA LEU A 118 -20.21 -0.09 10.95
C LEU A 118 -20.95 -1.29 11.58
N ARG A 119 -22.26 -1.18 11.82
CA ARG A 119 -23.08 -2.28 12.33
C ARG A 119 -23.12 -3.46 11.36
N LYS A 120 -23.29 -3.20 10.06
CA LYS A 120 -23.27 -4.23 9.02
C LYS A 120 -21.91 -4.93 8.95
N ASN A 121 -20.82 -4.16 8.93
CA ASN A 121 -19.46 -4.69 8.88
C ASN A 121 -19.08 -5.46 10.14
N SER A 122 -19.55 -5.01 11.31
CA SER A 122 -19.38 -5.71 12.58
C SER A 122 -20.09 -7.07 12.55
N LYS A 123 -21.38 -7.09 12.19
CA LYS A 123 -22.14 -8.35 12.07
C LYS A 123 -21.50 -9.31 11.08
N TYR A 124 -21.13 -8.81 9.90
CA TYR A 124 -20.46 -9.62 8.88
C TYR A 124 -19.13 -10.22 9.35
N THR A 125 -18.31 -9.43 10.05
CA THR A 125 -17.04 -9.91 10.61
C THR A 125 -17.26 -10.94 11.71
N LEU A 126 -18.24 -10.74 12.58
CA LEU A 126 -18.59 -11.72 13.62
C LEU A 126 -19.09 -13.04 13.03
N ASP A 127 -19.99 -12.99 12.04
CA ASP A 127 -20.50 -14.19 11.36
C ASP A 127 -19.34 -14.96 10.70
N LYS A 128 -18.38 -14.25 10.08
CA LYS A 128 -17.16 -14.86 9.51
C LYS A 128 -16.28 -15.53 10.55
N VAL A 129 -16.10 -14.92 11.73
CA VAL A 129 -15.31 -15.50 12.81
C VAL A 129 -15.95 -16.80 13.31
N VAL A 130 -17.27 -16.83 13.48
CA VAL A 130 -18.00 -18.03 13.91
C VAL A 130 -17.84 -19.17 12.91
N ILE A 131 -17.98 -18.88 11.61
CA ILE A 131 -17.77 -19.88 10.55
C ILE A 131 -16.33 -20.39 10.59
N GLY A 132 -15.34 -19.47 10.62
CA GLY A 132 -13.92 -19.83 10.67
C GLY A 132 -13.54 -20.64 11.91
N GLU A 133 -14.15 -20.36 13.06
CA GLU A 133 -13.97 -21.15 14.28
C GLU A 133 -14.50 -22.57 14.12
N SER A 134 -15.71 -22.72 13.56
CA SER A 134 -16.31 -24.03 13.33
C SER A 134 -15.49 -24.88 12.34
N ASP A 135 -14.95 -24.25 11.28
CA ASP A 135 -14.09 -24.92 10.30
C ASP A 135 -12.74 -25.31 10.90
N LEU A 136 -12.15 -24.45 11.74
CA LEU A 136 -10.91 -24.76 12.45
C LEU A 136 -11.10 -25.93 13.41
N GLN A 137 -12.19 -25.93 14.19
CA GLN A 137 -12.51 -27.04 15.09
C GLN A 137 -12.67 -28.35 14.32
N ARG A 138 -13.39 -28.31 13.18
CA ARG A 138 -13.57 -29.48 12.31
C ARG A 138 -12.24 -29.97 11.74
N GLY A 139 -11.43 -29.07 11.18
CA GLY A 139 -10.10 -29.38 10.67
C GLY A 139 -9.17 -29.96 11.75
N ARG A 140 -9.23 -29.42 12.97
CA ARG A 140 -8.47 -29.96 14.12
C ARG A 140 -8.89 -31.37 14.49
N THR A 141 -10.19 -31.67 14.47
CA THR A 141 -10.67 -33.04 14.74
C THR A 141 -10.28 -34.03 13.63
N ASP A 142 -10.30 -33.58 12.38
CA ASP A 142 -9.93 -34.40 11.21
C ASP A 142 -8.42 -34.68 11.15
N LEU A 143 -7.58 -33.67 11.44
CA LEU A 143 -6.14 -33.87 11.59
C LEU A 143 -5.81 -34.83 12.73
N ARG A 144 -6.57 -34.77 13.83
CA ARG A 144 -6.37 -35.67 14.97
C ARG A 144 -6.76 -37.11 14.65
N SER A 145 -7.91 -37.32 13.99
CA SER A 145 -8.36 -38.66 13.60
C SER A 145 -7.42 -39.27 12.54
N THR A 146 -7.04 -38.48 11.54
CA THR A 146 -6.09 -38.89 10.48
C THR A 146 -4.71 -39.16 11.06
N GLY A 147 -4.22 -38.32 11.97
CA GLY A 147 -2.97 -38.55 12.68
C GLY A 147 -2.96 -39.91 13.41
N LYS A 148 -4.05 -40.26 14.11
CA LYS A 148 -4.17 -41.57 14.78
C LYS A 148 -4.17 -42.73 13.79
N GLN A 149 -4.81 -42.57 12.63
CA GLN A 149 -4.77 -43.59 11.57
C GLN A 149 -3.32 -43.76 11.05
N ILE A 150 -2.60 -42.67 10.82
CA ILE A 150 -1.18 -42.71 10.41
C ILE A 150 -0.34 -43.43 11.48
N GLN A 151 -0.53 -43.10 12.75
CA GLN A 151 0.20 -43.76 13.86
C GLN A 151 -0.09 -45.27 13.90
N SER A 152 -1.33 -45.67 13.65
CA SER A 152 -1.70 -47.09 13.52
C SER A 152 -0.99 -47.76 12.34
N VAL A 153 -0.89 -47.09 11.19
CA VAL A 153 -0.18 -47.59 10.01
C VAL A 153 1.34 -47.67 10.25
N ILE A 154 1.93 -46.70 10.96
CA ILE A 154 3.33 -46.77 11.39
C ILE A 154 3.54 -48.03 12.26
N GLY A 155 2.62 -48.30 13.18
CA GLY A 155 2.65 -49.50 14.01
C GLY A 155 2.54 -50.82 13.22
N SER A 156 1.74 -50.85 12.15
CA SER A 156 1.65 -52.03 11.27
C SER A 156 2.89 -52.20 10.40
N ILE A 157 3.45 -51.11 9.87
CA ILE A 157 4.73 -51.11 9.13
C ILE A 157 5.86 -51.60 10.03
N TYR A 158 5.92 -51.16 11.28
CA TYR A 158 6.93 -51.61 12.24
C TYR A 158 6.87 -53.14 12.46
N LYS A 159 5.66 -53.70 12.58
CA LYS A 159 5.46 -55.16 12.65
C LYS A 159 5.91 -55.87 11.37
N ALA A 160 5.58 -55.32 10.20
CA ALA A 160 6.02 -55.87 8.92
C ALA A 160 7.55 -55.84 8.77
N GLU A 161 8.21 -54.75 9.16
CA GLU A 161 9.67 -54.60 9.19
C GLU A 161 10.32 -55.62 10.11
N SER A 162 9.76 -55.83 11.32
CA SER A 162 10.26 -56.87 12.25
C SER A 162 10.12 -58.28 11.68
N THR A 163 9.04 -58.54 10.92
CA THR A 163 8.81 -59.83 10.26
C THR A 163 9.81 -60.04 9.11
N ALA A 164 10.05 -59.00 8.31
CA ALA A 164 11.05 -59.00 7.25
C ALA A 164 12.48 -59.21 7.79
N ALA A 165 12.82 -58.60 8.93
CA ALA A 165 14.09 -58.83 9.62
C ALA A 165 14.23 -60.30 10.08
N GLY A 166 13.19 -60.88 10.67
CA GLY A 166 13.19 -62.29 11.04
C GLY A 166 13.30 -63.26 9.85
N LEU A 167 12.66 -62.94 8.72
CA LEU A 167 12.79 -63.68 7.46
C LEU A 167 14.22 -63.59 6.90
N MET A 168 14.83 -62.41 6.96
CA MET A 168 16.22 -62.20 6.59
C MET A 168 17.20 -63.05 7.39
N ASP A 169 17.04 -63.07 8.71
CA ASP A 169 17.89 -63.87 9.60
C ASP A 169 17.78 -65.37 9.28
N ARG A 170 16.56 -65.85 8.98
CA ARG A 170 16.34 -67.24 8.54
C ARG A 170 16.95 -67.52 7.18
N LEU A 171 16.78 -66.63 6.20
CA LEU A 171 17.37 -66.81 4.88
C LEU A 171 18.90 -66.80 4.94
N ARG A 172 19.50 -66.07 5.89
CA ARG A 172 20.95 -65.95 6.08
C ARG A 172 21.63 -67.28 6.42
N THR A 173 20.93 -68.22 7.06
CA THR A 173 21.49 -69.53 7.45
C THR A 173 21.50 -70.55 6.30
N ILE A 174 20.72 -70.33 5.25
CA ILE A 174 20.60 -71.27 4.11
C ILE A 174 21.54 -70.81 2.98
N PRO A 175 22.57 -71.60 2.57
CA PRO A 175 23.48 -71.22 1.50
C PRO A 175 23.02 -71.72 0.12
N THR A 176 21.84 -71.29 -0.35
CA THR A 176 21.26 -71.73 -1.65
C THR A 176 21.07 -70.56 -2.61
N ARG A 177 21.20 -70.75 -3.92
CA ARG A 177 21.01 -69.67 -4.92
C ARG A 177 19.64 -68.99 -4.82
N GLN A 178 18.57 -69.77 -4.70
CA GLN A 178 17.21 -69.24 -4.51
C GLN A 178 17.07 -68.41 -3.22
N SER A 179 17.79 -68.78 -2.16
CA SER A 179 17.79 -68.00 -0.91
C SER A 179 18.48 -66.64 -1.09
N LEU A 180 19.46 -66.52 -1.97
CA LEU A 180 20.12 -65.24 -2.26
C LEU A 180 19.20 -64.28 -3.01
N GLU A 181 18.42 -64.79 -3.97
CA GLU A 181 17.40 -64.01 -4.69
C GLU A 181 16.32 -63.51 -3.72
N LEU A 182 15.79 -64.39 -2.86
CA LEU A 182 14.83 -64.02 -1.82
C LEU A 182 15.40 -63.02 -0.80
N ARG A 183 16.70 -63.10 -0.45
CA ARG A 183 17.34 -62.09 0.40
C ARG A 183 17.33 -60.73 -0.27
N ALA A 184 17.67 -60.64 -1.55
CA ALA A 184 17.64 -59.36 -2.26
C ALA A 184 16.22 -58.75 -2.26
N GLU A 185 15.20 -59.58 -2.46
CA GLU A 185 13.79 -59.16 -2.44
C GLU A 185 13.32 -58.73 -1.05
N VAL A 186 13.63 -59.49 0.01
CA VAL A 186 13.26 -59.08 1.38
C VAL A 186 14.01 -57.82 1.79
N ALA A 187 15.26 -57.62 1.32
CA ALA A 187 16.02 -56.40 1.59
C ALA A 187 15.37 -55.18 0.94
N SER A 188 14.94 -55.29 -0.32
CA SER A 188 14.29 -54.19 -1.01
C SER A 188 12.96 -53.85 -0.34
N MET A 189 12.12 -54.85 -0.03
CA MET A 189 10.87 -54.66 0.70
C MET A 189 11.08 -53.99 2.07
N ALA A 190 12.05 -54.45 2.86
CA ALA A 190 12.37 -53.84 4.15
C ALA A 190 12.85 -52.40 4.01
N SER A 191 13.67 -52.11 2.98
CA SER A 191 14.13 -50.76 2.70
C SER A 191 13.00 -49.81 2.32
N ASP A 192 12.01 -50.30 1.57
CA ASP A 192 10.86 -49.51 1.13
C ASP A 192 9.87 -49.27 2.28
N LEU A 193 9.63 -50.26 3.13
CA LEU A 193 8.87 -50.10 4.37
C LEU A 193 9.51 -49.04 5.28
N LYS A 194 10.84 -49.03 5.41
CA LYS A 194 11.56 -48.03 6.21
C LYS A 194 11.41 -46.62 5.64
N LYS A 195 11.50 -46.45 4.31
CA LYS A 195 11.24 -45.16 3.65
C LYS A 195 9.80 -44.70 3.88
N GLN A 196 8.82 -45.58 3.71
CA GLN A 196 7.41 -45.27 3.95
C GLN A 196 7.17 -44.85 5.40
N ARG A 197 7.76 -45.56 6.37
CA ARG A 197 7.68 -45.21 7.79
C ARG A 197 8.20 -43.80 8.06
N TYR A 198 9.38 -43.46 7.55
CA TYR A 198 9.96 -42.13 7.71
C TYR A 198 9.05 -41.03 7.16
N VAL A 199 8.47 -41.23 5.97
CA VAL A 199 7.53 -40.27 5.38
C VAL A 199 6.29 -40.09 6.26
N LEU A 200 5.75 -41.17 6.84
CA LEU A 200 4.58 -41.09 7.73
C LEU A 200 4.93 -40.44 9.07
N GLU A 201 6.09 -40.74 9.66
CA GLU A 201 6.58 -40.10 10.89
C GLU A 201 6.73 -38.59 10.69
N GLU A 202 7.27 -38.16 9.55
CA GLU A 202 7.37 -36.74 9.19
C GLU A 202 6.00 -36.05 9.10
N ARG A 203 4.99 -36.73 8.53
CA ARG A 203 3.62 -36.19 8.49
C ARG A 203 3.01 -36.07 9.89
N VAL A 204 3.25 -37.03 10.78
CA VAL A 204 2.77 -36.96 12.17
C VAL A 204 3.45 -35.81 12.92
N ASN A 205 4.76 -35.61 12.72
CA ASN A 205 5.48 -34.48 13.29
C ASN A 205 4.90 -33.14 12.80
N GLN A 206 4.63 -32.99 11.50
CA GLN A 206 3.97 -31.81 10.95
C GLN A 206 2.59 -31.56 11.59
N ILE A 207 1.79 -32.60 11.83
CA ILE A 207 0.49 -32.47 12.53
C ILE A 207 0.70 -31.97 13.97
N SER A 208 1.74 -32.47 14.66
CA SER A 208 2.10 -32.03 16.01
C SER A 208 2.59 -30.58 16.05
N GLU A 209 3.33 -30.12 15.04
CA GLU A 209 3.79 -28.73 14.90
C GLU A 209 2.61 -27.74 14.77
N TYR A 210 1.50 -28.16 14.16
CA TYR A 210 0.24 -27.40 14.15
C TYR A 210 -0.48 -27.36 15.53
N GLY A 211 0.14 -27.92 16.58
CA GLY A 211 -0.42 -27.95 17.93
C GLY A 211 -1.56 -28.96 18.11
N VAL A 212 -1.68 -29.93 17.19
CA VAL A 212 -2.66 -31.02 17.28
C VAL A 212 -1.96 -32.23 17.88
N ARG A 213 -2.37 -32.63 19.09
CA ARG A 213 -1.87 -33.84 19.73
C ARG A 213 -2.53 -35.06 19.12
N VAL A 214 -1.73 -35.84 18.40
CA VAL A 214 -2.09 -37.13 17.83
C VAL A 214 -2.01 -38.21 18.91
#